data_AF-A0A927KTH2-F1
#
_entry.id   AF-A0A927KTH2-F1
#
_cell.length_a   1.000
_cell.length_b   1.000
_cell.length_c   1.000
_cell.angle_alpha   90.00
_cell.angle_beta   90.00
_cell.angle_gamma   90.00
#
_symmetry.space_group_name_H-M   'P 1'
#
loop_
_entity.id
_entity.type
_entity.pdbx_description
1 polymer ?
#
loop_
_entity_poly.entity_id
_entity_poly.type
_entity_poly.pdbx_seq_one_letter_code
_entity_poly.pdbx_strand_id
1 'polypeptide(L)'
;MIDRTRNAFAYGALIVLQSLAVAFLLRTIFPIFYYVVTHLGERQELPVSTLLLILAASLVLQASYWTRLRWVEVPSPFRSTLLSHVLSFAARLAFLFGGVLFSTIFFRHLPETEALPPLGQAVLHGALILLVLFGFFCYSVELERLAKAIEDPT
;
A
#
# COMPACT_ATOMS: atom_id res chain seq x y z
N MET A 1 12.31 32.38 0.49
CA MET A 1 12.95 31.15 0.97
C MET A 1 12.02 30.45 1.95
N ILE A 2 11.04 29.70 1.43
CA ILE A 2 10.33 28.73 2.28
C ILE A 2 11.33 27.59 2.54
N ASP A 3 11.45 27.24 3.81
CA ASP A 3 12.60 26.58 4.41
C ASP A 3 12.86 25.18 3.83
N ARG A 4 13.89 25.05 2.97
CA ARG A 4 14.24 23.80 2.24
C ARG A 4 14.46 22.62 3.19
N THR A 5 14.98 22.88 4.38
CA THR A 5 15.18 21.90 5.46
C THR A 5 13.86 21.42 6.07
N ARG A 6 12.89 22.31 6.29
CA ARG A 6 11.56 21.97 6.78
C ARG A 6 10.80 21.08 5.79
N ASN A 7 10.92 21.38 4.49
CA ASN A 7 10.31 20.56 3.44
C ASN A 7 10.96 19.17 3.35
N ALA A 8 12.29 19.09 3.48
CA ALA A 8 13.00 17.80 3.51
C ALA A 8 12.61 16.95 4.73
N PHE A 9 12.48 17.57 5.91
CA PHE A 9 12.01 16.87 7.11
C PHE A 9 10.56 16.40 6.97
N ALA A 10 9.67 17.26 6.48
CA ALA A 10 8.27 16.90 6.23
C ALA A 10 8.15 15.75 5.23
N TYR A 11 8.95 15.77 4.17
CA TYR A 11 9.03 14.68 3.20
C TYR A 11 9.50 13.37 3.87
N GLY A 12 10.59 13.44 4.63
CA GLY A 12 11.15 12.31 5.38
C GLY A 12 10.12 11.69 6.35
N ALA A 13 9.39 12.53 7.09
CA ALA A 13 8.34 12.08 7.99
C ALA A 13 7.19 11.40 7.23
N LEU A 14 6.76 11.97 6.09
CA LEU A 14 5.67 11.40 5.29
C LEU A 14 6.06 10.07 4.64
N ILE A 15 7.29 9.92 4.13
CA ILE A 15 7.73 8.65 3.54
C ILE A 15 7.91 7.56 4.60
N VAL A 16 8.40 7.91 5.80
CA VAL A 16 8.46 6.99 6.94
C VAL A 16 7.06 6.56 7.36
N LEU A 17 6.11 7.50 7.44
CA LEU A 17 4.72 7.19 7.78
C LEU A 17 4.07 6.27 6.74
N GLN A 18 4.28 6.52 5.44
CA GLN A 18 3.82 5.63 4.36
C GLN A 18 4.45 4.23 4.51
N SER A 19 5.75 4.16 4.77
CA SER A 19 6.48 2.88 4.94
C SER A 19 5.95 2.09 6.14
N LEU A 20 5.67 2.76 7.26
CA LEU A 20 5.08 2.15 8.46
C LEU A 20 3.65 1.65 8.19
N ALA A 21 2.84 2.43 7.48
CA ALA A 21 1.49 2.02 7.10
C ALA A 21 1.51 0.79 6.20
N VAL A 22 2.39 0.75 5.20
CA VAL A 22 2.59 -0.42 4.33
C VAL A 22 3.09 -1.62 5.13
N ALA A 23 4.09 -1.46 6.01
CA ALA A 23 4.58 -2.55 6.85
C ALA A 23 3.48 -3.12 7.76
N PHE A 24 2.63 -2.26 8.33
CA PHE A 24 1.47 -2.68 9.11
C PHE A 24 0.43 -3.43 8.27
N LEU A 25 0.12 -2.94 7.07
CA LEU A 25 -0.78 -3.62 6.13
C LEU A 25 -0.22 -4.99 5.74
N LEU A 26 1.07 -5.07 5.39
CA LEU A 26 1.73 -6.34 5.08
C LEU A 26 1.65 -7.31 6.25
N ARG A 27 1.98 -6.86 7.48
CA ARG A 27 1.90 -7.69 8.68
C ARG A 27 0.49 -8.20 8.95
N THR A 28 -0.54 -7.42 8.63
CA THR A 28 -1.95 -7.77 8.87
C THR A 28 -2.50 -8.66 7.76
N ILE A 29 -2.19 -8.35 6.50
CA ILE A 29 -2.73 -9.05 5.33
C ILE A 29 -1.99 -10.36 5.07
N PHE A 30 -0.68 -10.44 5.32
CA PHE A 30 0.10 -11.65 5.06
C PHE A 30 -0.43 -12.92 5.76
N PRO A 31 -0.77 -12.92 7.07
CA PRO A 31 -1.35 -14.11 7.70
C PRO A 31 -2.74 -14.45 7.15
N ILE A 32 -3.55 -13.44 6.80
CA ILE A 32 -4.85 -13.64 6.15
C ILE A 32 -4.65 -14.32 4.79
N PHE A 33 -3.73 -13.80 3.99
CA PHE A 33 -3.37 -14.35 2.69
C PHE A 33 -2.84 -15.78 2.81
N TYR A 34 -1.93 -16.05 3.75
CA TYR A 34 -1.39 -17.38 3.99
C TYR A 34 -2.49 -18.38 4.38
N TYR A 35 -3.40 -17.98 5.27
CA TYR A 35 -4.55 -18.80 5.63
C TYR A 35 -5.44 -19.04 4.40
N VAL A 36 -5.71 -18.00 3.62
CA VAL A 36 -6.55 -18.09 2.42
C VAL A 36 -5.99 -19.05 1.37
N VAL A 37 -4.67 -19.06 1.18
CA VAL A 37 -3.96 -19.94 0.24
C VAL A 37 -3.91 -21.39 0.75
N THR A 38 -3.82 -21.59 2.06
CA THR A 38 -3.75 -22.94 2.66
C THR A 38 -5.13 -23.59 2.84
N HIS A 39 -6.18 -22.79 2.97
CA HIS A 39 -7.57 -23.24 3.18
C HIS A 39 -8.48 -22.68 2.09
N LEU A 40 -8.27 -23.15 0.86
CA LEU A 40 -9.05 -22.77 -0.31
C LEU A 40 -10.50 -23.30 -0.19
N GLY A 41 -11.49 -22.43 -0.39
CA GLY A 41 -12.90 -22.80 -0.43
C GLY A 41 -13.69 -22.61 0.89
N GLU A 42 -13.02 -22.36 2.02
CA GLU A 42 -13.73 -22.05 3.27
C GLU A 42 -14.27 -20.61 3.29
N ARG A 43 -15.30 -20.30 4.07
CA ARG A 43 -15.76 -18.91 4.28
C ARG A 43 -14.89 -18.26 5.35
N GLN A 44 -14.17 -17.18 4.99
CA GLN A 44 -13.34 -16.44 5.96
C GLN A 44 -14.20 -15.41 6.69
N GLU A 45 -14.47 -15.65 7.97
CA GLU A 45 -15.05 -14.60 8.83
C GLU A 45 -13.92 -13.78 9.45
N LEU A 46 -13.60 -12.64 8.83
CA LEU A 46 -12.65 -11.70 9.42
C LEU A 46 -13.35 -10.86 10.49
N PRO A 47 -12.73 -10.67 11.67
CA PRO A 47 -13.26 -9.77 12.68
C PRO A 47 -13.41 -8.36 12.11
N VAL A 48 -14.54 -7.70 12.40
CA VAL A 48 -14.80 -6.31 11.96
C VAL A 48 -13.68 -5.36 12.41
N SER A 49 -13.10 -5.60 13.58
CA SER A 49 -11.92 -4.86 14.08
C SER A 49 -10.72 -4.94 13.12
N THR A 50 -10.48 -6.08 12.49
CA THR A 50 -9.39 -6.26 11.52
C THR A 50 -9.67 -5.49 10.24
N LEU A 51 -10.90 -5.53 9.74
CA LEU A 51 -11.32 -4.74 8.57
C LEU A 51 -11.18 -3.24 8.83
N LEU A 52 -11.56 -2.77 10.02
CA LEU A 52 -11.39 -1.38 10.44
C LEU A 52 -9.91 -0.97 10.53
N LEU A 53 -9.04 -1.85 11.03
CA LEU A 53 -7.60 -1.60 11.07
C LEU A 53 -6.98 -1.49 9.67
N ILE A 54 -7.36 -2.39 8.75
CA ILE A 54 -6.92 -2.34 7.34
C ILE A 54 -7.42 -1.05 6.68
N LEU A 55 -8.69 -0.68 6.91
CA LEU A 55 -9.26 0.56 6.41
C LEU A 55 -8.50 1.78 6.95
N ALA A 56 -8.29 1.86 8.26
CA ALA A 56 -7.59 2.97 8.90
C ALA A 56 -6.15 3.11 8.37
N ALA A 57 -5.40 2.01 8.29
CA ALA A 57 -4.04 2.02 7.76
C ALA A 57 -3.99 2.43 6.28
N SER A 58 -4.96 1.97 5.48
CA SER A 58 -5.07 2.36 4.07
C SER A 58 -5.41 3.84 3.90
N LEU A 59 -6.29 4.39 4.75
CA LEU A 59 -6.60 5.82 4.76
C LEU A 59 -5.39 6.65 5.19
N VAL A 60 -4.61 6.21 6.18
CA VAL A 60 -3.36 6.88 6.57
C VAL A 60 -2.35 6.87 5.42
N LEU A 61 -2.21 5.75 4.72
CA LEU A 61 -1.34 5.63 3.55
C LEU A 61 -1.76 6.60 2.43
N GLN A 62 -3.05 6.63 2.11
CA GLN A 62 -3.59 7.56 1.11
C GLN A 62 -3.42 9.01 1.55
N ALA A 63 -3.83 9.36 2.77
CA ALA A 63 -3.75 10.72 3.28
C ALA A 63 -2.31 11.24 3.30
N SER A 64 -1.34 10.41 3.71
CA SER A 64 0.07 10.77 3.69
C SER A 64 0.61 10.95 2.25
N TYR A 65 0.23 10.06 1.32
CA TYR A 65 0.61 10.19 -0.09
C TYR A 65 0.06 11.47 -0.73
N TRP A 66 -1.24 11.76 -0.57
CA TRP A 66 -1.89 12.93 -1.16
C TRP A 66 -1.44 14.24 -0.50
N THR A 67 -1.23 14.24 0.83
CA THR A 67 -0.64 15.38 1.54
C THR A 67 0.73 15.70 0.98
N ARG A 68 1.58 14.68 0.79
CA ARG A 68 2.89 14.84 0.15
C ARG A 68 2.72 15.43 -1.25
N LEU A 69 1.89 14.82 -2.10
CA LEU A 69 1.73 15.24 -3.51
C LEU A 69 1.30 16.70 -3.66
N ARG A 70 0.47 17.21 -2.75
CA ARG A 70 -0.12 18.55 -2.85
C ARG A 70 0.69 19.63 -2.14
N TRP A 71 1.49 19.29 -1.13
CA TRP A 71 2.11 20.28 -0.24
C TRP A 71 3.63 20.14 -0.08
N VAL A 72 4.23 19.00 -0.46
CA VAL A 72 5.64 18.71 -0.18
C VAL A 72 6.34 18.24 -1.44
N GLU A 73 7.22 19.09 -1.96
CA GLU A 73 8.11 18.74 -3.06
C GLU A 73 9.10 17.65 -2.63
N VAL A 74 9.46 16.78 -3.57
CA VAL A 74 10.47 15.74 -3.33
C VAL A 74 11.82 16.43 -3.19
N PRO A 75 12.49 16.36 -2.03
CA PRO A 75 13.82 16.91 -1.88
C PRO A 75 14.79 16.08 -2.73
N SER A 76 15.79 16.74 -3.32
CA SER A 76 16.96 16.13 -3.94
C SER A 76 17.96 15.80 -2.81
N PRO A 77 17.92 14.60 -2.21
CA PRO A 77 18.44 14.42 -0.85
C PRO A 77 19.97 14.30 -0.86
N PHE A 78 20.52 13.60 -1.84
CA PHE A 78 21.95 13.32 -2.06
C PHE A 78 22.06 12.37 -3.26
N ARG A 79 23.23 12.27 -3.89
CA ARG A 79 23.46 11.33 -4.99
C ARG A 79 23.84 9.94 -4.47
N SER A 80 23.06 8.90 -4.78
CA SER A 80 23.42 7.51 -4.44
C SER A 80 22.78 6.48 -5.39
N THR A 81 23.57 5.95 -6.31
CA THR A 81 23.11 4.95 -7.30
C THR A 81 22.59 3.68 -6.63
N LEU A 82 23.27 3.20 -5.58
CA LEU A 82 22.87 2.00 -4.85
C LEU A 82 21.50 2.19 -4.17
N LEU A 83 21.29 3.32 -3.49
CA LEU A 83 20.01 3.58 -2.82
C LEU A 83 18.86 3.76 -3.83
N SER A 84 19.11 4.44 -4.97
CA SER A 84 18.12 4.52 -6.06
C SER A 84 17.68 3.13 -6.53
N HIS A 85 18.63 2.22 -6.75
CA HIS A 85 18.32 0.87 -7.22
C HIS A 85 17.57 0.04 -6.18
N VAL A 86 17.95 0.13 -4.91
CA VAL A 86 17.24 -0.54 -3.81
C VAL A 86 15.79 -0.05 -3.70
N LEU A 87 15.57 1.27 -3.79
CA LEU A 87 14.23 1.85 -3.76
C LEU A 87 13.39 1.46 -4.98
N SER A 88 13.99 1.47 -6.18
CA SER A 88 13.34 1.03 -7.41
C SER A 88 12.97 -0.46 -7.37
N PHE A 89 13.84 -1.29 -6.79
CA PHE A 89 13.54 -2.71 -6.56
C PHE A 89 12.38 -2.88 -5.56
N ALA A 90 12.39 -2.14 -4.45
CA ALA A 90 11.32 -2.17 -3.46
C ALA A 90 9.97 -1.71 -4.04
N ALA A 91 9.97 -0.70 -4.92
CA ALA A 91 8.77 -0.24 -5.63
C ALA A 91 8.15 -1.36 -6.48
N ARG A 92 8.97 -2.07 -7.26
CA ARG A 92 8.53 -3.21 -8.07
C ARG A 92 8.00 -4.34 -7.20
N LEU A 93 8.66 -4.62 -6.07
CA LEU A 93 8.23 -5.66 -5.14
C LEU A 93 6.87 -5.35 -4.51
N ALA A 94 6.63 -4.09 -4.12
CA ALA A 94 5.34 -3.64 -3.59
C ALA A 94 4.21 -3.82 -4.62
N PHE A 95 4.47 -3.51 -5.89
CA PHE A 95 3.51 -3.72 -6.97
C PHE A 95 3.22 -5.21 -7.21
N LEU A 96 4.25 -6.05 -7.26
CA LEU A 96 4.10 -7.51 -7.41
C LEU A 96 3.28 -8.11 -6.28
N PHE A 97 3.54 -7.71 -5.03
CA PHE A 97 2.79 -8.18 -3.88
C PHE A 97 1.30 -7.80 -3.99
N GLY A 98 0.99 -6.58 -4.43
CA GLY A 98 -0.38 -6.16 -4.73
C GLY A 98 -1.06 -7.05 -5.77
N GLY A 99 -0.38 -7.40 -6.86
CA GLY A 99 -0.93 -8.29 -7.90
C GLY A 99 -1.20 -9.72 -7.41
N VAL A 100 -0.31 -10.28 -6.59
CA VAL A 100 -0.49 -11.62 -5.99
C VAL A 100 -1.65 -11.62 -4.99
N LEU A 101 -1.75 -10.59 -4.14
CA LEU A 101 -2.91 -10.43 -3.25
C LEU A 101 -4.23 -10.35 -4.02
N PHE A 102 -4.28 -9.53 -5.07
CA PHE A 102 -5.49 -9.37 -5.88
C PHE A 102 -5.93 -10.69 -6.52
N SER A 103 -4.99 -11.38 -7.19
CA SER A 103 -5.28 -12.61 -7.90
C SER A 103 -5.80 -13.71 -6.97
N THR A 104 -5.13 -13.96 -5.84
CA THR A 104 -5.58 -14.99 -4.86
C THR A 104 -6.96 -14.72 -4.29
N ILE A 105 -7.29 -13.46 -3.97
CA ILE A 105 -8.62 -13.11 -3.45
C ILE A 105 -9.68 -13.28 -4.54
N PHE A 106 -9.40 -12.86 -5.78
CA PHE A 106 -10.35 -12.93 -6.88
C PHE A 106 -10.61 -14.38 -7.33
N PHE A 107 -9.56 -15.20 -7.49
CA PHE A 107 -9.71 -16.61 -7.90
C PHE A 107 -10.43 -17.47 -6.86
N ARG A 108 -10.49 -17.06 -5.59
CA ARG A 108 -11.25 -17.73 -4.53
C ARG A 108 -12.77 -17.50 -4.61
N HIS A 109 -13.25 -16.40 -5.19
CA HIS A 109 -14.69 -16.05 -5.20
C HIS A 109 -15.52 -16.82 -6.25
N LEU A 110 -15.04 -17.95 -6.76
CA LEU A 110 -15.66 -18.71 -7.84
C LEU A 110 -16.46 -19.98 -7.46
N PRO A 111 -16.46 -20.55 -6.23
CA PRO A 111 -17.38 -21.63 -5.91
C PRO A 111 -18.53 -21.20 -4.97
N GLU A 112 -19.74 -21.40 -5.51
CA GLU A 112 -20.99 -21.79 -4.84
C GLU A 112 -21.95 -20.71 -4.31
N THR A 113 -22.84 -20.37 -5.24
CA THR A 113 -24.06 -19.57 -5.23
C THR A 113 -25.18 -20.09 -4.32
N GLU A 114 -24.92 -20.47 -3.06
CA GLU A 114 -26.01 -20.90 -2.15
C GLU A 114 -26.52 -19.78 -1.21
N ALA A 115 -25.74 -18.71 -0.99
CA ALA A 115 -26.27 -17.49 -0.37
C ALA A 115 -25.36 -16.29 -0.67
N LEU A 116 -25.75 -15.45 -1.65
CA LEU A 116 -25.09 -14.18 -1.86
C LEU A 116 -25.17 -13.35 -0.55
N PRO A 117 -24.05 -12.90 0.03
CA PRO A 117 -24.12 -11.86 1.05
C PRO A 117 -24.85 -10.65 0.46
N PRO A 118 -25.55 -9.84 1.29
CA PRO A 118 -26.27 -8.67 0.79
C PRO A 118 -25.33 -7.85 -0.10
N LEU A 119 -25.77 -7.50 -1.31
CA LEU A 119 -24.93 -6.91 -2.37
C LEU A 119 -24.01 -5.79 -1.87
N GLY A 120 -24.47 -5.01 -0.89
CA GLY A 120 -23.66 -3.96 -0.24
C GLY A 120 -22.39 -4.47 0.44
N GLN A 121 -22.40 -5.63 1.09
CA GLN A 121 -21.23 -6.17 1.80
C GLN A 121 -20.15 -6.65 0.82
N ALA A 122 -20.54 -7.25 -0.31
CA ALA A 122 -19.61 -7.64 -1.37
C ALA A 122 -18.94 -6.41 -2.00
N VAL A 123 -19.72 -5.36 -2.27
CA VAL A 123 -19.21 -4.08 -2.80
C VAL A 123 -18.24 -3.42 -1.83
N LEU A 124 -18.55 -3.40 -0.52
CA LEU A 124 -17.67 -2.81 0.49
C LEU A 124 -16.34 -3.56 0.61
N HIS A 125 -16.34 -4.89 0.60
CA HIS A 125 -15.10 -5.67 0.61
C HIS A 125 -14.28 -5.45 -0.67
N GLY A 126 -14.93 -5.44 -1.83
CA GLY A 126 -14.27 -5.11 -3.11
C GLY A 126 -13.64 -3.72 -3.10
N ALA A 127 -14.36 -2.71 -2.59
CA ALA A 127 -13.86 -1.36 -2.44
C ALA A 127 -12.66 -1.29 -1.47
N LEU A 128 -12.69 -2.02 -0.36
CA LEU A 128 -11.57 -2.09 0.58
C LEU A 128 -10.33 -2.71 -0.07
N ILE A 129 -10.49 -3.79 -0.83
CA ILE A 129 -9.38 -4.41 -1.58
C ILE A 129 -8.80 -3.42 -2.58
N LEU A 130 -9.65 -2.75 -3.37
CA LEU A 130 -9.22 -1.74 -4.32
C LEU A 130 -8.47 -0.58 -3.64
N LEU A 131 -8.95 -0.13 -2.47
CA LEU A 131 -8.31 0.92 -1.69
C LEU A 131 -6.90 0.50 -1.25
N VAL A 132 -6.74 -0.72 -0.77
CA VAL A 132 -5.44 -1.28 -0.38
C VAL A 132 -4.51 -1.35 -1.59
N LEU A 133 -4.95 -1.95 -2.69
CA LEU A 133 -4.15 -2.09 -3.92
C LEU A 133 -3.72 -0.74 -4.48
N PHE A 134 -4.64 0.22 -4.51
CA PHE A 134 -4.34 1.59 -4.91
C PHE A 134 -3.33 2.24 -3.96
N GLY A 135 -3.40 1.95 -2.65
CA GLY A 135 -2.39 2.37 -1.68
C GLY A 135 -0.99 1.82 -1.97
N PHE A 136 -0.89 0.52 -2.25
CA PHE A 136 0.39 -0.11 -2.65
C PHE A 136 0.95 0.51 -3.94
N PHE A 137 0.09 0.79 -4.92
CA PHE A 137 0.48 1.49 -6.15
C PHE A 137 0.98 2.92 -5.88
N CYS A 138 0.25 3.70 -5.08
CA CYS A 138 0.68 5.06 -4.70
C CYS A 138 2.05 5.04 -4.01
N TYR A 139 2.26 4.09 -3.09
CA TYR A 139 3.53 3.91 -2.42
C TYR A 139 4.65 3.50 -3.38
N SER A 140 4.41 2.57 -4.32
CA SER A 140 5.43 2.17 -5.30
C SER A 140 5.85 3.34 -6.19
N VAL A 141 4.88 4.12 -6.69
CA VAL A 141 5.15 5.34 -7.47
C VAL A 141 5.97 6.34 -6.64
N GLU A 142 5.70 6.43 -5.33
CA GLU A 142 6.45 7.33 -4.48
C GLU A 142 7.90 6.90 -4.28
N LEU A 143 8.14 5.61 -4.06
CA LEU A 143 9.50 5.06 -3.99
C LEU A 143 10.28 5.29 -5.28
N GLU A 144 9.65 5.17 -6.45
CA GLU A 144 10.28 5.46 -7.74
C GLU A 144 10.65 6.94 -7.90
N ARG A 145 9.79 7.86 -7.43
CA ARG A 145 10.10 9.30 -7.44
C ARG A 145 11.31 9.62 -6.58
N LEU A 146 11.37 9.03 -5.39
CA LEU A 146 12.52 9.16 -4.49
C LEU A 146 13.78 8.56 -5.10
N ALA A 147 13.68 7.38 -5.70
CA ALA A 147 14.80 6.73 -6.39
C ALA A 147 15.39 7.63 -7.48
N LYS A 148 14.54 8.18 -8.35
CA LYS A 148 14.94 9.11 -9.42
C LYS A 148 15.62 10.36 -8.86
N ALA A 149 15.06 10.96 -7.80
CA ALA A 149 15.63 12.15 -7.17
C ALA A 149 17.01 11.90 -6.52
N ILE A 150 17.29 10.67 -6.11
CA ILE A 150 18.59 10.26 -5.53
C ILE A 150 19.59 9.87 -6.62
N GLU A 151 19.14 9.34 -7.76
CA GLU A 151 20.02 8.93 -8.85
C GLU A 151 20.62 10.11 -9.60
N ASP A 152 19.76 11.06 -9.95
CA ASP A 152 20.13 12.28 -10.67
C ASP A 152 19.57 13.52 -9.95
N PRO A 153 20.29 14.02 -8.92
CA PRO A 153 19.86 15.18 -8.16
C PRO A 153 19.96 16.44 -9.03
N THR A 154 18.84 16.90 -9.61
CA THR A 154 18.72 18.18 -10.32
C THR A 154 18.80 19.38 -9.38
#